data_AF-A0A3C0S1F0-F1
#
_entry.id   AF-A0A3C0S1F0-F1
#
_cell.length_a   1.000
_cell.length_b   1.000
_cell.length_c   1.000
_cell.angle_alpha   90.00
_cell.angle_beta   90.00
_cell.angle_gamma   90.00
#
_symmetry.space_group_name_H-M   'P 1'
#
loop_
_entity.id
_entity.type
_entity.pdbx_description
1 polymer ?
#
loop_
_entity_poly.entity_id
_entity_poly.type
_entity_poly.pdbx_seq_one_letter_code
_entity_poly.pdbx_strand_id
1 'polypeptide(L)'
;QQVIEQPDILIVEGINVLQVNSQRPRKGHSLFVSDFFDYSIYVHASEKNLIEWYTNRFESLRATAFQNPASFFHKYANMTADESHAMAVNIWNEINKPNLLKNILPTRYRADLILEKGSHHFVKNVKVRKI
;
A
#
# COMPACT_ATOMS: atom_id res chain seq x y z
N GLN A 1 6.60 3.81 -22.09
CA GLN A 1 7.39 4.41 -21.00
C GLN A 1 6.93 5.84 -20.85
N GLN A 2 6.55 6.26 -19.64
CA GLN A 2 6.08 7.63 -19.42
C GLN A 2 7.29 8.52 -19.12
N VAL A 3 7.43 9.62 -19.86
CA VAL A 3 8.48 10.62 -19.65
C VAL A 3 7.95 11.69 -18.69
N ILE A 4 8.73 12.03 -17.67
CA ILE A 4 8.40 13.03 -16.66
C ILE A 4 9.44 14.14 -16.74
N GLU A 5 9.02 15.34 -17.11
CA GLU A 5 9.90 16.50 -17.30
C GLU A 5 9.42 17.66 -16.44
N GLN A 6 10.17 17.93 -15.36
CA GLN A 6 10.06 19.12 -14.50
C GLN A 6 8.62 19.60 -14.20
N PRO A 7 7.73 18.75 -13.66
CA PRO A 7 6.42 19.22 -13.21
C PRO A 7 6.57 20.12 -11.96
N ASP A 8 5.64 21.05 -11.78
CA ASP A 8 5.58 21.87 -10.56
C ASP A 8 5.35 21.00 -9.30
N ILE A 9 4.56 19.93 -9.44
CA ILE A 9 4.27 18.96 -8.38
C ILE A 9 4.36 17.55 -8.97
N LEU A 10 5.16 16.70 -8.34
CA LEU A 10 5.21 15.27 -8.62
C LEU A 10 4.67 14.49 -7.41
N ILE A 11 3.60 13.72 -7.62
CA ILE A 11 3.08 12.80 -6.60
C ILE A 11 3.72 11.43 -6.81
N VAL A 12 4.47 10.98 -5.81
CA VAL A 12 5.06 9.64 -5.79
C VAL A 12 4.28 8.77 -4.81
N GLU A 13 3.65 7.71 -5.31
CA GLU A 13 2.92 6.76 -4.48
C GLU A 13 3.64 5.41 -4.35
N GLY A 14 3.43 4.74 -3.23
CA GLY A 14 3.93 3.38 -3.03
C GLY A 14 4.03 3.01 -1.55
N ILE A 15 4.02 1.71 -1.28
CA ILE A 15 4.08 1.17 0.09
C ILE A 15 5.47 1.29 0.75
N ASN A 16 6.51 1.59 -0.04
CA ASN A 16 7.90 1.63 0.42
C ASN A 16 8.50 3.05 0.45
N VAL A 17 7.74 4.08 0.10
CA VAL A 17 8.27 5.44 -0.12
C VAL A 17 8.84 6.09 1.15
N LEU A 18 8.45 5.60 2.34
CA LEU A 18 8.94 6.05 3.66
C LEU A 18 9.89 5.07 4.35
N GLN A 19 10.27 3.97 3.69
CA GLN A 19 11.17 3.00 4.27
C GLN A 19 12.61 3.52 4.32
N VAL A 20 13.29 3.19 5.41
CA VAL A 20 14.74 3.32 5.51
C VAL A 20 15.36 1.95 5.54
N ASN A 21 16.33 1.71 4.68
CA ASN A 21 17.08 0.45 4.69
C ASN A 21 18.05 0.46 5.88
N SER A 22 17.60 -0.02 7.04
CA SER A 22 18.43 -0.17 8.24
C SER A 22 19.42 -1.34 8.18
N GLN A 23 19.32 -2.21 7.17
CA GLN A 23 20.06 -3.48 7.10
C GLN A 23 21.43 -3.43 6.42
N ARG A 24 21.92 -2.25 6.03
CA ARG A 24 23.32 -2.11 5.59
C ARG A 24 23.95 -0.86 6.20
N PRO A 25 24.84 -0.98 7.20
CA PRO A 25 25.84 0.04 7.44
C PRO A 25 26.85 -0.06 6.29
N ARG A 26 26.47 0.38 5.09
CA ARG A 26 27.47 0.72 4.08
C ARG A 26 28.23 1.91 4.67
N LYS A 27 29.56 1.80 4.78
CA LYS A 27 30.42 2.95 5.05
C LYS A 27 30.07 4.04 4.02
N GLY A 28 29.31 5.06 4.44
CA GLY A 28 28.82 6.13 3.57
C GLY A 28 27.41 6.60 3.96
N HIS A 29 27.06 7.83 3.58
CA HIS A 29 25.72 8.39 3.77
C HIS A 29 24.66 7.51 3.07
N SER A 30 23.72 6.96 3.82
CA SER A 30 22.56 6.26 3.27
C SER A 30 21.53 7.29 2.82
N LEU A 31 21.42 7.52 1.51
CA LEU A 31 20.33 8.29 0.93
C LEU A 31 19.07 7.42 0.90
N PHE A 32 17.95 7.97 1.36
CA PHE A 32 16.63 7.35 1.32
C PHE A 32 15.73 8.08 0.33
N VAL A 33 14.72 7.38 -0.20
CA VAL A 33 13.76 7.99 -1.13
C VAL A 33 13.04 9.17 -0.46
N SER A 34 12.77 9.07 0.84
CA SER A 34 12.16 10.14 1.63
C SER A 34 12.99 11.42 1.72
N ASP A 35 14.30 11.35 1.48
CA ASP A 35 15.18 12.53 1.52
C ASP A 35 14.94 13.48 0.34
N PHE A 36 14.18 13.03 -0.68
CA PHE A 36 13.82 13.80 -1.87
C PHE A 36 12.38 14.29 -1.86
N PHE A 37 11.65 14.13 -0.75
CA PHE A 37 10.26 14.58 -0.64
C PHE A 37 10.15 15.80 0.24
N ASP A 38 9.49 16.84 -0.26
CA ASP A 38 9.16 18.04 0.51
C ASP A 38 8.00 17.80 1.49
N TYR A 39 7.10 16.88 1.13
CA TYR A 39 5.93 16.55 1.95
C TYR A 39 5.50 15.09 1.74
N SER A 40 5.09 14.44 2.83
CA SER A 40 4.75 13.03 2.83
C SER A 40 3.41 12.73 3.53
N ILE A 41 2.62 11.86 2.90
CA ILE A 41 1.29 11.47 3.39
C ILE A 41 1.26 9.96 3.64
N TYR A 42 0.88 9.56 4.86
CA TYR A 42 0.60 8.17 5.19
C TYR A 42 -0.91 7.95 5.33
N VAL A 43 -1.46 7.03 4.55
CA VAL A 43 -2.86 6.62 4.65
C VAL A 43 -2.99 5.42 5.59
N HIS A 44 -3.61 5.63 6.75
CA HIS A 44 -3.82 4.63 7.77
C HIS A 44 -5.27 4.14 7.80
N ALA A 45 -5.47 2.86 8.14
CA ALA A 45 -6.75 2.29 8.52
C ALA A 45 -6.49 1.11 9.48
N SER A 46 -7.53 0.68 10.19
CA SER A 46 -7.43 -0.54 11.01
C SER A 46 -7.20 -1.77 10.13
N GLU A 47 -6.52 -2.79 10.68
CA GLU A 47 -6.28 -4.05 9.95
C GLU A 47 -7.59 -4.68 9.46
N LYS A 48 -8.65 -4.63 10.29
CA LYS A 48 -10.00 -5.09 9.94
C LYS A 48 -10.53 -4.41 8.66
N ASN A 49 -10.39 -3.10 8.54
CA ASN A 49 -10.85 -2.39 7.34
C ASN A 49 -9.96 -2.74 6.14
N LEU A 50 -8.65 -2.88 6.35
CA LEU A 50 -7.71 -3.18 5.25
C LEU A 50 -7.95 -4.56 4.64
N ILE A 51 -8.19 -5.59 5.45
CA ILE A 51 -8.50 -6.93 4.93
C ILE A 51 -9.82 -6.92 4.17
N GLU A 52 -10.84 -6.25 4.67
CA GLU A 52 -12.14 -6.12 4.00
C GLU A 52 -12.01 -5.42 2.65
N TRP A 53 -11.27 -4.31 2.58
CA TRP A 53 -11.02 -3.63 1.31
C TRP A 53 -10.20 -4.46 0.35
N TYR A 54 -9.23 -5.21 0.87
CA TYR A 54 -8.40 -6.09 0.06
C TYR A 54 -9.22 -7.22 -0.56
N THR A 55 -10.04 -7.92 0.23
CA THR A 55 -10.87 -9.03 -0.25
C THR A 55 -11.94 -8.54 -1.23
N ASN A 56 -12.60 -7.42 -0.93
CA ASN A 56 -13.58 -6.81 -1.84
C ASN A 56 -12.94 -6.40 -3.18
N ARG A 57 -11.73 -5.82 -3.14
CA ARG A 57 -11.00 -5.48 -4.37
C ARG A 57 -10.57 -6.74 -5.14
N PHE A 58 -10.10 -7.77 -4.44
CA PHE A 58 -9.71 -9.03 -5.07
C PHE A 58 -10.89 -9.64 -5.83
N GLU A 59 -12.08 -9.67 -5.22
CA GLU A 59 -13.29 -10.20 -5.84
C GLU A 59 -13.76 -9.35 -7.02
N SER A 60 -13.73 -8.02 -6.89
CA SER A 60 -14.03 -7.11 -8.01
C SER A 60 -13.11 -7.32 -9.20
N LEU A 61 -11.81 -7.52 -8.94
CA LEU A 61 -10.82 -7.83 -9.99
C LEU A 61 -11.01 -9.23 -10.57
N ARG A 62 -11.39 -10.22 -9.75
CA ARG A 62 -11.73 -11.57 -10.22
C ARG A 62 -12.88 -11.54 -11.22
N ALA A 63 -13.94 -10.80 -10.92
CA ALA A 63 -15.10 -10.65 -11.78
C ALA A 63 -14.82 -9.84 -13.06
N THR A 64 -13.70 -9.10 -13.12
CA THR A 64 -13.38 -8.19 -14.23
C THR A 64 -11.99 -8.46 -14.81
N ALA A 65 -10.95 -7.77 -14.33
CA ALA A 65 -9.61 -7.75 -14.90
C ALA A 65 -8.92 -9.12 -14.95
N PHE A 66 -9.26 -10.06 -14.06
CA PHE A 66 -8.69 -11.41 -14.08
C PHE A 66 -9.28 -12.27 -15.19
N GLN A 67 -10.45 -11.94 -15.73
CA GLN A 67 -11.05 -12.66 -16.85
C GLN A 67 -10.25 -12.50 -18.15
N ASN A 68 -9.40 -11.47 -18.26
CA ASN A 68 -8.48 -11.33 -19.38
C ASN A 68 -7.44 -12.47 -19.36
N PRO A 69 -7.35 -13.33 -20.40
CA PRO A 69 -6.39 -14.42 -20.44
C PRO A 69 -4.92 -13.99 -20.40
N ALA A 70 -4.62 -12.74 -20.79
CA ALA A 70 -3.28 -12.16 -20.70
C ALA A 70 -2.92 -11.68 -19.28
N SER A 71 -3.88 -11.66 -18.35
CA SER A 71 -3.64 -11.30 -16.96
C SER A 71 -2.85 -12.39 -16.24
N PHE A 72 -1.79 -12.01 -15.52
CA PHE A 72 -1.08 -12.93 -14.62
C PHE A 72 -2.03 -13.58 -13.60
N PHE A 73 -3.11 -12.88 -13.25
CA PHE A 73 -4.11 -13.31 -12.28
C PHE A 73 -5.23 -14.15 -12.90
N HIS A 74 -5.18 -14.46 -14.20
CA HIS A 74 -6.20 -15.28 -14.87
C HIS A 74 -6.37 -16.67 -14.23
N LYS A 75 -5.32 -17.20 -13.60
CA LYS A 75 -5.37 -18.43 -12.79
C LYS A 75 -6.40 -18.41 -11.65
N TYR A 76 -6.88 -17.24 -11.24
CA TYR A 76 -7.91 -17.08 -10.20
C TYR A 76 -9.31 -16.80 -10.79
N ALA A 77 -9.45 -16.62 -12.10
CA ALA A 77 -10.68 -16.16 -12.74
C ALA A 77 -11.88 -17.10 -12.53
N ASN A 78 -11.62 -18.41 -12.50
CA ASN A 78 -12.65 -19.44 -12.43
C ASN A 78 -12.95 -19.92 -11.00
N MET A 79 -12.33 -19.32 -9.98
CA MET A 79 -12.66 -19.63 -8.59
C MET A 79 -14.10 -19.22 -8.30
N THR A 80 -14.80 -20.02 -7.50
CA THR A 80 -16.07 -19.63 -6.89
C THR A 80 -15.87 -18.45 -5.93
N ALA A 81 -16.96 -17.79 -5.53
CA ALA A 81 -16.87 -16.67 -4.59
C ALA A 81 -16.22 -17.09 -3.26
N ASP A 82 -16.55 -18.27 -2.74
CA ASP A 82 -15.99 -18.80 -1.49
C ASP A 82 -14.50 -19.11 -1.63
N GLU A 83 -14.09 -19.76 -2.72
CA GLU A 83 -12.68 -20.04 -3.01
C GLU A 83 -11.86 -18.75 -3.21
N SER A 84 -12.43 -17.77 -3.91
CA SER A 84 -11.84 -16.45 -4.14
C SER A 84 -11.61 -15.72 -2.81
N HIS A 85 -12.63 -15.70 -1.96
CA HIS A 85 -12.54 -15.07 -0.64
C HIS A 85 -11.48 -15.78 0.23
N ALA A 86 -11.50 -17.11 0.28
CA ALA A 86 -10.51 -17.89 1.02
C ALA A 86 -9.08 -17.63 0.51
N MET A 87 -8.89 -17.59 -0.81
CA MET A 87 -7.61 -17.28 -1.44
C MET A 87 -7.14 -15.85 -1.09
N ALA A 88 -8.03 -14.85 -1.18
CA ALA A 88 -7.71 -13.48 -0.84
C ALA A 88 -7.31 -13.33 0.63
N VAL A 89 -8.05 -13.96 1.55
CA VAL A 89 -7.70 -13.99 2.98
C VAL A 89 -6.34 -14.65 3.21
N ASN A 90 -6.06 -15.75 2.52
CA ASN A 90 -4.77 -16.43 2.62
C ASN A 90 -3.61 -15.54 2.14
N ILE A 91 -3.74 -14.91 0.97
CA ILE A 91 -2.73 -13.97 0.45
C ILE A 91 -2.56 -12.78 1.40
N TRP A 92 -3.65 -12.26 1.96
CA TRP A 92 -3.57 -11.20 2.95
C TRP A 92 -2.74 -11.62 4.16
N ASN A 93 -3.04 -12.77 4.76
CA ASN A 93 -2.37 -13.24 5.97
C ASN A 93 -0.90 -13.62 5.75
N GLU A 94 -0.57 -14.22 4.61
CA GLU A 94 0.78 -14.71 4.33
C GLU A 94 1.70 -13.63 3.75
N ILE A 95 1.16 -12.63 3.05
CA ILE A 95 1.95 -11.66 2.29
C ILE A 95 1.70 -10.23 2.77
N ASN A 96 0.47 -9.74 2.64
CA ASN A 96 0.19 -8.31 2.81
C ASN A 96 0.24 -7.86 4.27
N LYS A 97 -0.33 -8.64 5.19
CA LYS A 97 -0.32 -8.35 6.62
C LYS A 97 1.09 -8.41 7.22
N PRO A 98 1.93 -9.43 6.96
CA PRO A 98 3.31 -9.41 7.41
C PRO A 98 4.08 -8.20 6.87
N ASN A 99 3.88 -7.84 5.59
CA ASN A 99 4.51 -6.66 5.01
C ASN A 99 4.02 -5.36 5.67
N LEU A 100 2.70 -5.24 5.90
CA LEU A 100 2.11 -4.11 6.63
C LEU A 100 2.75 -3.95 8.01
N LEU A 101 2.76 -5.01 8.81
CA LEU A 101 3.22 -4.93 10.20
C LEU A 101 4.73 -4.74 10.32
N LYS A 102 5.52 -5.41 9.46
CA LYS A 102 6.98 -5.43 9.58
C LYS A 102 7.66 -4.28 8.85
N ASN A 103 7.09 -3.82 7.73
CA ASN A 103 7.80 -2.93 6.80
C ASN A 103 7.08 -1.59 6.57
N ILE A 104 5.74 -1.56 6.54
CA ILE A 104 4.97 -0.36 6.19
C ILE A 104 4.61 0.43 7.46
N LEU A 105 3.89 -0.18 8.40
CA LEU A 105 3.38 0.46 9.60
C LEU A 105 4.47 1.11 10.47
N PRO A 106 5.69 0.54 10.63
CA PRO A 106 6.77 1.20 11.37
C PRO A 106 7.21 2.53 10.78
N THR A 107 6.96 2.77 9.50
CA THR A 107 7.30 4.04 8.82
C THR A 107 6.25 5.13 9.00
N ARG A 108 5.06 4.80 9.55
CA ARG A 108 3.91 5.71 9.65
C ARG A 108 4.24 7.09 10.20
N TYR A 109 5.02 7.14 11.28
CA TYR A 109 5.33 8.40 11.96
C TYR A 109 6.47 9.20 11.30
N ARG A 110 7.02 8.70 10.19
CA ARG A 110 7.93 9.48 9.33
C ARG A 110 7.16 10.48 8.47
N ALA A 111 5.87 10.26 8.25
CA ALA A 111 5.05 11.15 7.44
C ALA A 111 4.82 12.52 8.10
N ASP A 112 4.60 13.53 7.26
CA ASP A 112 4.19 14.88 7.67
C ASP A 112 2.69 14.93 7.96
N LEU A 113 1.91 14.15 7.19
CA LEU A 113 0.46 13.99 7.33
C LEU A 113 0.09 12.51 7.48
N ILE A 114 -0.75 12.20 8.46
CA ILE A 114 -1.38 10.88 8.58
C ILE A 114 -2.89 11.05 8.41
N LEU A 115 -3.43 10.43 7.37
CA LEU A 115 -4.87 10.35 7.10
C LEU A 115 -5.39 9.01 7.62
N GLU A 116 -6.23 9.03 8.65
CA GLU A 116 -6.83 7.82 9.21
C GLU A 116 -8.23 7.60 8.64
N LYS A 117 -8.42 6.47 7.96
CA LYS A 117 -9.65 6.09 7.28
C LYS A 117 -10.49 5.12 8.11
N GLY A 118 -11.79 5.36 8.15
CA GLY A 118 -12.80 4.43 8.67
C GLY A 118 -13.29 3.44 7.63
N SER A 119 -14.17 2.52 8.02
CA SER A 119 -14.64 1.36 7.22
C SER A 119 -15.18 1.69 5.82
N HIS A 120 -15.82 2.84 5.64
CA HIS A 120 -16.38 3.29 4.35
C HIS A 120 -15.41 4.17 3.55
N HIS A 121 -14.10 4.02 3.74
CA HIS A 121 -13.06 4.84 3.13
C HIS A 121 -13.10 6.35 3.44
N PHE A 122 -13.99 6.82 4.32
CA PHE A 122 -13.97 8.21 4.78
C PHE A 122 -12.82 8.46 5.75
N VAL A 123 -12.20 9.63 5.65
CA VAL A 123 -11.22 10.10 6.64
C VAL A 123 -11.97 10.40 7.93
N LYS A 124 -11.51 9.81 9.03
CA LYS A 124 -12.04 10.01 10.39
C LYS A 124 -11.14 10.88 11.25
N ASN A 125 -9.84 10.87 10.99
CA ASN A 125 -8.87 11.65 11.74
C ASN A 125 -7.73 12.09 10.83
N VAL A 126 -7.18 13.27 11.12
CA VAL A 126 -6.05 13.86 10.43
C VAL A 126 -5.02 14.26 11.47
N LYS A 127 -3.79 13.76 11.32
CA LYS A 127 -2.67 14.16 12.17
C LYS A 127 -1.64 14.86 11.30
N VAL A 128 -1.27 16.07 11.69
CA VAL A 128 -0.25 16.87 11.02
C VAL A 128 0.92 17.04 11.97
N ARG A 129 2.14 16.87 11.48
CA ARG A 129 3.35 17.20 12.23
C ARG A 129 3.36 18.70 12.55
N LYS A 130 3.61 19.06 13.81
CA LYS A 130 3.82 20.46 14.18
C LYS A 130 5.15 20.93 13.60
N ILE A 131 5.14 22.14 13.05
CA ILE A 131 6.28 22.84 12.46
C ILE A 131 6.79 23.87 13.48
#